data_AF-A0A6B3GVK6-F1
#
_entry.id   AF-A0A6B3GVK6-F1
#
_cell.length_a   1.000
_cell.length_b   1.000
_cell.length_c   1.000
_cell.angle_alpha   90.00
_cell.angle_beta   90.00
_cell.angle_gamma   90.00
#
_symmetry.space_group_name_H-M   'P 1'
#
loop_
_entity.id
_entity.type
_entity.pdbx_description
1 polymer ?
#
loop_
_entity_poly.entity_id
_entity_poly.type
_entity_poly.pdbx_seq_one_letter_code
_entity_poly.pdbx_strand_id
1 'polypeptide(L)' 'GLVPQDDILHKELTVAKALKYAAKLRFPADTTEAERQSRIAEVLAELKLDIHKDKKITSLSGGQRKRVSVAL' A
#
# COMPACT_ATOMS: atom_id res chain seq x y z
N GLY A 1 -13.79 6.36 7.17
CA GLY A 1 -13.59 6.11 5.72
C GLY A 1 -13.97 4.67 5.45
N LEU A 2 -14.80 4.44 4.43
CA LEU A 2 -15.22 3.10 4.02
C LEU A 2 -14.00 2.40 3.40
N VAL A 3 -13.45 1.39 4.07
CA VAL A 3 -12.43 0.50 3.51
C VAL A 3 -13.17 -0.47 2.58
N PRO A 4 -12.92 -0.46 1.26
CA PRO A 4 -13.51 -1.44 0.35
C PRO A 4 -13.12 -2.85 0.81
N GLN A 5 -14.09 -3.73 1.03
CA GLN A 5 -13.83 -5.10 1.53
C GLN A 5 -13.15 -6.00 0.48
N ASP A 6 -13.29 -5.67 -0.80
CA ASP A 6 -12.67 -6.40 -1.91
C ASP A 6 -11.50 -5.61 -2.48
N ASP A 7 -10.36 -5.66 -1.80
CA ASP A 7 -9.11 -5.26 -2.44
C ASP A 7 -8.74 -6.31 -3.50
N ILE A 8 -8.92 -5.92 -4.76
CA ILE A 8 -8.23 -6.52 -5.89
C ILE A 8 -6.75 -6.19 -5.71
N LEU A 9 -6.08 -6.91 -4.82
CA LEU A 9 -4.62 -6.87 -4.68
C LEU A 9 -4.05 -7.14 -6.06
N HIS A 10 -3.46 -6.12 -6.68
CA HIS A 10 -2.71 -6.25 -7.91
C HIS A 10 -1.42 -7.01 -7.60
N LYS A 11 -1.57 -8.33 -7.56
CA LYS A 11 -0.61 -9.35 -7.13
C LYS A 11 0.76 -9.23 -7.82
N GLU A 12 0.80 -8.72 -9.04
CA GLU A 12 2.02 -8.49 -9.82
C GLU A 12 2.76 -7.19 -9.49
N LEU A 13 2.13 -6.26 -8.76
CA LEU A 13 2.78 -5.03 -8.31
C LEU A 13 3.64 -5.28 -7.07
N THR A 14 4.66 -4.43 -6.93
CA THR A 14 5.37 -4.30 -5.65
C THR A 14 4.47 -3.63 -4.62
N VAL A 15 4.73 -3.89 -3.33
CA VAL A 15 3.98 -3.27 -2.22
C VAL A 15 3.97 -1.75 -2.33
N ALA A 16 5.12 -1.14 -2.62
CA ALA A 16 5.23 0.32 -2.80
C ALA A 16 4.38 0.84 -3.97
N LYS A 17 4.34 0.13 -5.10
CA LYS A 17 3.52 0.52 -6.26
C LYS A 17 2.03 0.42 -5.96
N ALA A 18 1.60 -0.67 -5.31
CA ALA A 18 0.21 -0.86 -4.92
C ALA A 18 -0.26 0.27 -3.98
N LEU A 19 0.53 0.58 -2.94
CA LEU A 19 0.22 1.68 -2.03
C LEU A 19 0.24 3.04 -2.74
N LYS A 20 1.16 3.28 -3.68
CA LYS A 20 1.19 4.51 -4.49
C LYS A 20 -0.08 4.67 -5.33
N TYR A 21 -0.58 3.60 -5.95
CA TYR A 21 -1.83 3.66 -6.73
C TYR A 21 -3.06 3.82 -5.84
N ALA A 22 -3.15 3.09 -4.73
CA ALA A 22 -4.23 3.28 -3.76
C ALA A 22 -4.24 4.71 -3.21
N ALA A 23 -3.06 5.24 -2.85
CA ALA A 23 -2.90 6.62 -2.43
C ALA A 23 -3.37 7.59 -3.53
N LYS A 24 -3.06 7.35 -4.81
CA LYS A 24 -3.55 8.14 -5.96
C LYS A 24 -5.06 8.25 -6.02
N LEU A 25 -5.78 7.19 -5.64
CA LEU A 25 -7.24 7.15 -5.66
C LEU A 25 -7.88 7.69 -4.37
N ARG A 26 -7.16 7.63 -3.24
CA ARG A 26 -7.70 7.96 -1.91
C ARG A 26 -7.43 9.38 -1.45
N PHE A 27 -6.29 9.96 -1.82
CA PHE A 27 -5.97 11.32 -1.44
C PHE A 27 -6.54 12.32 -2.44
N PRO A 28 -7.05 13.47 -1.96
CA PRO A 28 -7.53 14.53 -2.82
C PRO A 28 -6.40 15.11 -3.71
N ALA A 29 -6.80 15.79 -4.79
CA ALA A 29 -5.89 16.23 -5.85
C ALA A 29 -4.92 17.34 -5.38
N ASP A 30 -5.26 18.03 -4.31
CA ASP A 30 -4.44 19.03 -3.61
C ASP A 30 -3.31 18.42 -2.77
N THR A 31 -3.34 17.11 -2.51
CA THR A 31 -2.27 16.43 -1.78
C THR A 31 -1.02 16.30 -2.66
N THR A 32 0.07 16.92 -2.22
CA THR A 32 1.35 16.94 -2.94
C THR A 32 1.95 15.53 -3.05
N GLU A 33 2.86 15.34 -4.01
CA GLU A 33 3.56 14.05 -4.11
C GLU A 33 4.41 13.75 -2.88
N ALA A 34 5.01 14.78 -2.26
CA ALA A 34 5.82 14.61 -1.05
C ALA A 34 5.00 14.15 0.15
N GLU A 35 3.85 14.77 0.41
CA GLU A 35 2.93 14.35 1.48
C GLU A 35 2.45 12.92 1.25
N ARG A 36 2.10 12.60 0.00
CA ARG A 36 1.67 11.25 -0.38
C ARG A 36 2.76 10.22 -0.13
N GLN A 37 4.02 10.54 -0.45
CA GLN A 37 5.14 9.65 -0.18
C GLN A 37 5.42 9.49 1.31
N SER A 38 5.32 10.56 2.11
CA SER A 38 5.44 10.48 3.58
C SER A 38 4.39 9.54 4.17
N ARG A 39 3.13 9.70 3.77
CA ARG A 39 2.03 8.82 4.22
C ARG A 39 2.25 7.36 3.84
N ILE A 40 2.73 7.10 2.62
CA ILE A 40 3.05 5.72 2.19
C ILE A 40 4.19 5.15 3.03
N ALA A 41 5.21 5.94 3.35
CA ALA A 41 6.33 5.50 4.19
C ALA A 41 5.88 5.21 5.64
N GLU A 42 5.02 6.05 6.22
CA GLU A 42 4.40 5.82 7.53
C GLU A 42 3.65 4.48 7.56
N VAL A 43 2.78 4.23 6.57
CA VAL A 43 2.02 2.99 6.46
C VAL A 43 2.92 1.76 6.29
N LEU A 44 3.97 1.85 5.48
CA LEU A 44 4.94 0.76 5.31
C LEU A 44 5.65 0.42 6.63
N ALA A 45 6.03 1.44 7.41
CA ALA A 45 6.66 1.26 8.70
C ALA A 45 5.70 0.63 9.72
N GLU A 46 4.45 1.13 9.80
CA GLU A 46 3.42 0.62 10.72
C GLU A 46 3.12 -0.87 10.49
N LEU A 47 3.07 -1.29 9.23
CA LEU A 47 2.80 -2.68 8.85
C LEU A 47 4.04 -3.59 8.87
N LYS A 48 5.21 -3.03 9.17
CA LYS A 48 6.51 -3.70 9.12
C LYS A 48 6.76 -4.33 7.74
N LEU A 49 6.52 -3.55 6.70
CA LEU A 49 6.68 -3.93 5.29
C LEU A 49 7.72 -3.07 4.56
N ASP A 50 8.40 -2.17 5.27
CA ASP A 50 9.49 -1.33 4.80
C ASP A 50 10.59 -2.14 4.08
N ILE A 51 11.05 -3.24 4.68
CA ILE A 51 12.04 -4.17 4.08
C ILE A 51 11.47 -5.01 2.92
N HIS A 52 10.17 -4.93 2.67
CA HIS A 52 9.46 -5.68 1.63
C HIS A 52 8.79 -4.77 0.60
N LYS A 53 9.06 -3.46 0.65
CA LYS A 53 8.45 -2.45 -0.23
C LYS A 53 8.63 -2.76 -1.72
N ASP A 54 9.78 -3.36 -2.07
CA ASP A 54 10.17 -3.70 -3.44
C ASP A 54 9.79 -5.14 -3.83
N LYS A 55 9.29 -5.95 -2.89
CA LYS A 55 8.81 -7.30 -3.19
C LYS A 55 7.46 -7.23 -3.88
N LYS A 56 7.24 -8.14 -4.84
CA LYS A 56 5.91 -8.38 -5.41
C LYS A 56 4.97 -8.89 -4.32
N ILE A 57 3.70 -8.47 -4.36
CA ILE A 57 2.67 -8.92 -3.42
C ILE A 57 2.53 -10.46 -3.42
N THR A 58 2.69 -11.11 -4.57
CA THR A 58 2.69 -12.59 -4.68
C THR A 58 3.77 -13.28 -3.87
N SER A 59 4.94 -12.65 -3.73
CA SER A 59 6.09 -13.19 -3.00
C SER A 59 6.01 -13.01 -1.48
N LEU A 60 5.00 -12.29 -0.99
CA LEU A 60 4.76 -12.11 0.44
C LEU A 60 4.11 -13.35 1.05
N SER A 61 4.37 -13.59 2.34
CA SER A 61 3.64 -14.60 3.11
C SER A 61 2.15 -14.25 3.22
N GLY A 62 1.30 -15.23 3.55
CA GLY A 62 -0.15 -14.98 3.73
C GLY A 62 -0.45 -13.88 4.75
N GLY A 63 0.27 -13.86 5.88
CA GLY A 63 0.13 -12.82 6.90
C GLY A 63 0.61 -11.44 6.44
N GLN A 64 1.66 -11.37 5.62
CA GLN A 64 2.13 -10.12 5.03
C GLN A 64 1.14 -9.58 3.98
N ARG A 65 0.61 -10.44 3.11
CA ARG A 65 -0.43 -10.05 2.14
C ARG A 65 -1.67 -9.52 2.84
N LYS A 66 -2.11 -10.15 3.94
CA LYS A 66 -3.24 -9.66 4.74
C LYS A 66 -2.99 -8.26 5.30
N ARG A 67 -1.77 -7.97 5.76
CA ARG A 67 -1.41 -6.61 6.21
C ARG A 67 -1.44 -5.58 5.08
N VAL A 68 -0.98 -5.94 3.88
CA VAL A 68 -1.07 -5.06 2.70
C VAL A 68 -2.54 -4.77 2.35
N SER A 69 -3.40 -5.79 2.38
CA SER A 69 -4.84 -5.71 2.09
C SER A 69 -5.68 -4.95 3.12
N VAL A 70 -5.08 -4.51 4.23
CA VAL A 70 -5.75 -3.67 5.24
C VAL A 70 -5.35 -2.20 5.08
N ALA A 71 -4.29 -1.94 4.31
CA ALA A 71 -3.66 -0.64 4.13
C ALA A 71 -3.94 0.00 2.76
N LEU A 72 -4.00 -0.84 1.71
CA LEU A 72 -5.07 -0.74 0.73
C LEU A 72 -6.31 -1.11 1.55
#